data_AF-A0A919MM29-F1
#
_entry.id   AF-A0A919MM29-F1
#
_cell.length_a   1.000
_cell.length_b   1.000
_cell.length_c   1.000
_cell.angle_alpha   90.00
_cell.angle_beta   90.00
_cell.angle_gamma   90.00
#
_symmetry.space_group_name_H-M   'P 1'
#
loop_
_entity.id
_entity.type
_entity.pdbx_description
1 polymer ?
#
loop_
_entity_poly.entity_id
_entity_poly.type
_entity_poly.pdbx_seq_one_letter_code
_entity_poly.pdbx_strand_id
1 'polypeptide(L)'
;MPDPFTGSEWTPEPPRPVAPTAAIMAGHLRGRRVLIGLPGHGWRGDLRADEKVVQGSRTYVPVMPEAEWYRAEAEQTEVFAPLVPVERVWVEELGIAALNAPPGDVLSRLVSLDEPPRRNPVAALDAAALTGRRVVQLLEDGGERRDLRAVTELHTSDEGDICARVTTELDWYRWGWSGKTPRTLEVPVHLLWVE
;
A
#
# COMPACT_ATOMS: atom_id res chain seq x y z
N MET A 1 2.05 8.74 45.77
CA MET A 1 0.73 8.87 45.10
C MET A 1 1.04 9.13 43.64
N PRO A 2 0.68 8.26 42.68
CA PRO A 2 0.93 8.51 41.27
C PRO A 2 0.08 9.71 40.79
N ASP A 3 0.59 10.49 39.84
CA ASP A 3 -0.03 11.70 39.30
C ASP A 3 -1.34 11.36 38.54
N PRO A 4 -2.49 11.95 38.89
CA PRO A 4 -3.76 11.73 38.21
C PRO A 4 -3.87 12.37 36.81
N PHE A 5 -2.84 13.10 36.35
CA PHE A 5 -2.80 13.80 35.06
C PHE A 5 -1.86 13.20 34.01
N THR A 6 -1.32 12.00 34.23
CA THR A 6 -0.85 11.18 33.09
C THR A 6 -2.07 10.71 32.31
N GLY A 7 -2.61 11.61 31.48
CA GLY A 7 -3.61 11.28 30.48
C GLY A 7 -3.05 10.16 29.61
N SER A 8 -3.89 9.19 29.24
CA SER A 8 -3.49 8.16 28.30
C SER A 8 -2.96 8.86 27.06
N GLU A 9 -1.67 8.71 26.78
CA GLU A 9 -1.05 9.18 25.54
C GLU A 9 -1.87 8.57 24.41
N TRP A 10 -2.67 9.40 23.73
CA TRP A 10 -3.60 8.92 22.72
C TRP A 10 -2.76 8.30 21.61
N THR A 11 -2.72 6.98 21.59
CA THR A 11 -1.97 6.21 20.61
C THR A 11 -2.99 5.76 19.58
N PRO A 12 -2.95 6.29 18.35
CA PRO A 12 -3.92 5.90 17.34
C PRO A 12 -3.76 4.41 17.02
N GLU A 13 -4.89 3.73 16.83
CA GLU A 13 -4.89 2.33 16.43
C GLU A 13 -4.22 2.16 15.05
N PRO A 14 -3.52 1.04 14.81
CA PRO A 14 -2.90 0.80 13.51
C PRO A 14 -3.96 0.78 12.40
N PRO A 15 -3.63 1.27 11.19
CA PRO A 15 -4.55 1.17 10.06
C PRO A 15 -4.81 -0.30 9.68
N ARG A 16 -5.83 -0.54 8.86
CA ARG A 16 -6.13 -1.87 8.35
C ARG A 16 -4.95 -2.45 7.55
N PRO A 17 -4.61 -3.74 7.71
CA PRO A 17 -3.57 -4.38 6.92
C PRO A 17 -4.02 -4.57 5.47
N VAL A 18 -3.06 -4.77 4.57
CA VAL A 18 -3.34 -5.21 3.20
C VAL A 18 -3.33 -6.74 3.17
N ALA A 19 -4.48 -7.32 2.86
CA ALA A 19 -4.70 -8.75 2.75
C ALA A 19 -4.90 -9.15 1.27
N PRO A 20 -4.04 -10.00 0.71
CA PRO A 20 -4.22 -10.55 -0.62
C PRO A 20 -5.42 -11.51 -0.67
N THR A 21 -6.35 -11.29 -1.60
CA THR A 21 -7.51 -12.16 -1.87
C THR A 21 -7.42 -12.69 -3.30
N ALA A 22 -7.68 -13.99 -3.53
CA ALA A 22 -7.62 -14.56 -4.88
C ALA A 22 -8.58 -13.84 -5.85
N ALA A 23 -8.08 -13.44 -7.02
CA ALA A 23 -8.87 -12.64 -7.98
C ALA A 23 -10.11 -13.35 -8.51
N ILE A 24 -10.15 -14.69 -8.45
CA ILE A 24 -11.36 -15.47 -8.79
C ILE A 24 -12.55 -15.12 -7.88
N MET A 25 -12.29 -14.80 -6.61
CA MET A 25 -13.29 -14.41 -5.62
C MET A 25 -13.58 -12.91 -5.62
N ALA A 26 -12.69 -12.11 -6.21
CA ALA A 26 -12.85 -10.66 -6.29
C ALA A 26 -13.91 -10.25 -7.33
N GLY A 27 -14.61 -9.16 -7.04
CA GLY A 27 -15.59 -8.54 -7.93
C GLY A 27 -14.93 -7.79 -9.10
N HIS A 28 -15.14 -6.48 -9.14
CA HIS A 28 -14.55 -5.58 -10.14
C HIS A 28 -13.03 -5.44 -9.95
N LEU A 29 -12.25 -5.53 -11.04
CA LEU A 29 -10.78 -5.52 -11.00
C LEU A 29 -10.16 -4.24 -11.56
N ARG A 30 -10.88 -3.46 -12.36
CA ARG A 30 -10.31 -2.28 -13.02
C ARG A 30 -9.69 -1.31 -12.02
N GLY A 31 -8.41 -1.05 -12.22
CA GLY A 31 -7.61 -0.18 -11.39
C GLY A 31 -7.30 -0.72 -10.00
N ARG A 32 -7.76 -1.92 -9.63
CA ARG A 32 -7.40 -2.56 -8.37
C ARG A 32 -5.92 -2.92 -8.38
N ARG A 33 -5.27 -2.76 -7.23
CA ARG A 33 -3.91 -3.23 -7.03
C ARG A 33 -3.91 -4.75 -6.91
N VAL A 34 -2.92 -5.36 -7.54
CA VAL A 34 -2.80 -6.81 -7.58
C VAL A 34 -1.36 -7.27 -7.36
N LEU A 35 -1.25 -8.50 -6.91
CA LEU A 35 -0.04 -9.31 -6.89
C LEU A 35 -0.21 -10.41 -7.94
N ILE A 36 0.87 -10.74 -8.62
CA ILE A 36 0.93 -11.94 -9.47
C ILE A 36 1.98 -12.90 -8.93
N GLY A 37 1.75 -14.19 -9.09
CA GLY A 37 2.75 -15.18 -8.69
C GLY A 37 2.26 -16.61 -8.79
N LEU A 38 3.12 -17.52 -8.35
CA LEU A 38 2.82 -18.94 -8.26
C LEU A 38 3.20 -19.41 -6.85
N PRO A 39 2.33 -20.17 -6.16
CA PRO A 39 2.66 -20.80 -4.89
C PRO A 39 4.02 -21.50 -4.92
N GLY A 40 4.81 -21.34 -3.85
CA GLY A 40 6.15 -21.89 -3.72
C GLY A 40 7.26 -21.20 -4.54
N HIS A 41 6.94 -20.22 -5.40
CA HIS A 41 7.93 -19.56 -6.27
C HIS A 41 8.17 -18.11 -5.90
N GLY A 42 7.10 -17.37 -5.56
CA GLY A 42 7.18 -15.98 -5.17
C GLY A 42 6.10 -15.11 -5.81
N TRP A 43 6.14 -13.83 -5.42
CA TRP A 43 5.09 -12.86 -5.69
C TRP A 43 5.69 -11.55 -6.21
N ARG A 44 5.01 -10.91 -7.15
CA ARG A 44 5.37 -9.60 -7.69
C ARG A 44 4.21 -8.64 -7.48
N GLY A 45 4.50 -7.48 -6.87
CA GLY A 45 3.56 -6.39 -6.64
C GLY A 45 3.89 -5.13 -7.44
N ASP A 46 3.33 -3.99 -6.99
CA ASP A 46 3.30 -2.71 -7.71
C ASP A 46 2.64 -2.83 -9.09
N LEU A 47 1.54 -3.60 -9.14
CA LEU A 47 0.76 -3.87 -10.35
C LEU A 47 -0.70 -3.44 -10.15
N ARG A 48 -1.35 -3.10 -11.25
CA ARG A 48 -2.80 -2.90 -11.32
C ARG A 48 -3.43 -3.80 -12.38
N ALA A 49 -4.66 -4.18 -12.14
CA ALA A 49 -5.46 -4.99 -13.05
C ALA A 49 -6.45 -4.15 -13.86
N ASP A 50 -6.83 -4.67 -15.01
CA ASP A 50 -8.09 -4.32 -15.69
C ASP A 50 -9.10 -5.47 -15.54
N GLU A 51 -10.27 -5.34 -16.16
CA GLU A 51 -11.33 -6.33 -16.07
C GLU A 51 -10.94 -7.72 -16.59
N LYS A 52 -11.55 -8.74 -15.97
CA LYS A 52 -11.40 -10.14 -16.36
C LYS A 52 -11.83 -10.32 -17.82
N VAL A 53 -11.03 -11.07 -18.58
CA VAL A 53 -11.31 -11.44 -19.96
C VAL A 53 -11.37 -12.96 -20.07
N VAL A 54 -12.40 -13.48 -20.74
CA VAL A 54 -12.52 -14.92 -21.02
C VAL A 54 -12.01 -15.19 -22.43
N GLN A 55 -11.05 -16.11 -22.55
CA GLN A 55 -10.54 -16.60 -23.83
C GLN A 55 -10.65 -18.12 -23.89
N GLY A 56 -11.57 -18.62 -24.71
CA GLY A 56 -11.91 -20.03 -24.74
C GLY A 56 -12.49 -20.50 -23.40
N SER A 57 -11.87 -21.50 -22.79
CA SER A 57 -12.27 -22.05 -21.49
C SER A 57 -11.51 -21.47 -20.30
N ARG A 58 -10.68 -20.43 -20.51
CA ARG A 58 -9.82 -19.84 -19.47
C ARG A 58 -10.16 -18.38 -19.22
N THR A 59 -10.07 -17.99 -17.96
CA THR A 59 -10.21 -16.60 -17.53
C THR A 59 -8.84 -16.00 -17.27
N TYR A 60 -8.61 -14.82 -17.82
CA TYR A 60 -7.38 -14.05 -17.67
C TYR A 60 -7.69 -12.68 -17.08
N VAL A 61 -6.68 -12.08 -16.48
CA VAL A 61 -6.69 -10.70 -15.99
C VAL A 61 -5.57 -9.95 -16.70
N PRO A 62 -5.87 -8.85 -17.42
CA PRO A 62 -4.85 -7.92 -17.89
C PRO A 62 -4.16 -7.26 -16.70
N VAL A 63 -2.85 -7.36 -16.59
CA VAL A 63 -2.07 -6.81 -15.46
C VAL A 63 -0.94 -5.94 -15.96
N MET A 64 -0.79 -4.74 -15.41
CA MET A 64 0.25 -3.78 -15.81
C MET A 64 0.94 -3.16 -14.59
N PRO A 65 2.17 -2.62 -14.73
CA PRO A 65 2.81 -1.81 -13.69
C PRO A 65 1.93 -0.64 -13.25
N GLU A 66 1.93 -0.33 -11.95
CA GLU A 66 1.19 0.81 -11.40
C GLU A 66 1.50 2.13 -12.13
N ALA A 67 2.78 2.37 -12.43
CA ALA A 67 3.20 3.58 -13.15
C ALA A 67 2.58 3.70 -14.55
N GLU A 68 2.45 2.58 -15.27
CA GLU A 68 1.82 2.54 -16.59
C GLU A 68 0.31 2.76 -16.48
N TRP A 69 -0.35 2.14 -15.50
CA TRP A 69 -1.77 2.36 -15.23
C TRP A 69 -2.06 3.85 -14.91
N TYR A 70 -1.29 4.45 -14.02
CA TYR A 70 -1.47 5.86 -13.65
C TYR A 70 -1.22 6.81 -14.84
N ARG A 71 -0.24 6.49 -15.69
CA ARG A 71 -0.01 7.26 -16.91
C ARG A 71 -1.16 7.11 -17.90
N ALA A 72 -1.63 5.88 -18.10
CA ALA A 72 -2.75 5.56 -19.00
C ALA A 72 -4.01 6.34 -18.61
N GLU A 73 -4.37 6.28 -17.33
CA GLU A 73 -5.54 6.97 -16.79
C GLU A 73 -5.37 8.50 -16.81
N ALA A 74 -4.17 9.03 -16.52
CA ALA A 74 -3.93 10.47 -16.54
C ALA A 74 -3.95 11.08 -17.95
N GLU A 75 -3.37 10.37 -18.93
CA GLU A 75 -3.25 10.84 -20.32
C GLU A 75 -4.40 10.34 -21.21
N GLN A 76 -5.34 9.54 -20.66
CA GLN A 76 -6.44 8.91 -21.39
C GLN A 76 -5.95 8.10 -22.60
N THR A 77 -4.93 7.28 -22.37
CA THR A 77 -4.30 6.43 -23.39
C THR A 77 -4.52 4.95 -23.10
N GLU A 78 -4.62 4.14 -24.15
CA GLU A 78 -4.68 2.70 -24.02
C GLU A 78 -3.28 2.11 -23.82
N VAL A 79 -3.18 1.11 -22.94
CA VAL A 79 -1.93 0.38 -22.68
C VAL A 79 -2.19 -1.11 -22.86
N PHE A 80 -1.26 -1.77 -23.55
CA PHE A 80 -1.29 -3.22 -23.69
C PHE A 80 -0.80 -3.87 -22.40
N ALA A 81 -1.65 -4.65 -21.76
CA ALA A 81 -1.31 -5.39 -20.57
C ALA A 81 -1.22 -6.90 -20.88
N PRO A 82 -0.19 -7.60 -20.39
CA PRO A 82 -0.15 -9.06 -20.48
C PRO A 82 -1.34 -9.70 -19.76
N LEU A 83 -1.87 -10.77 -20.36
CA LEU A 83 -2.94 -11.58 -19.79
C LEU A 83 -2.37 -12.63 -18.85
N VAL A 84 -2.69 -12.50 -17.57
CA VAL A 84 -2.27 -13.44 -16.52
C VAL A 84 -3.45 -14.36 -16.18
N PRO A 85 -3.27 -15.70 -16.12
CA PRO A 85 -4.34 -16.60 -15.68
C PRO A 85 -4.89 -16.17 -14.31
N VAL A 86 -6.21 -16.13 -14.15
CA VAL A 86 -6.86 -15.56 -12.95
C VAL A 86 -6.42 -16.25 -11.66
N GLU A 87 -6.04 -17.52 -11.72
CA GLU A 87 -5.58 -18.32 -10.58
C GLU A 87 -4.19 -17.88 -10.06
N ARG A 88 -3.48 -17.05 -10.83
CA ARG A 88 -2.17 -16.48 -10.49
C ARG A 88 -2.25 -15.03 -10.05
N VAL A 89 -3.46 -14.47 -9.94
CA VAL A 89 -3.69 -13.06 -9.60
C VAL A 89 -4.37 -12.97 -8.25
N TRP A 90 -3.85 -12.09 -7.40
CA TRP A 90 -4.35 -11.80 -6.07
C TRP A 90 -4.62 -10.31 -5.95
N VAL A 91 -5.80 -9.93 -5.52
CA VAL A 91 -6.20 -8.54 -5.31
C VAL A 91 -5.76 -8.12 -3.93
N GLU A 92 -5.16 -6.94 -3.84
CA GLU A 92 -4.90 -6.30 -2.56
C GLU A 92 -6.22 -5.75 -2.01
N GLU A 93 -6.66 -6.27 -0.87
CA GLU A 93 -7.84 -5.81 -0.15
C GLU A 93 -7.46 -5.31 1.25
N LEU A 94 -8.32 -4.49 1.84
CA LEU A 94 -8.14 -4.06 3.22
C LEU A 94 -8.70 -5.14 4.14
N GLY A 95 -7.84 -5.67 5.00
CA GLY A 95 -8.23 -6.60 6.05
C GLY A 95 -8.96 -5.90 7.20
N ILE A 96 -9.22 -6.67 8.24
CA ILE A 96 -9.73 -6.14 9.51
C ILE A 96 -8.54 -5.57 10.28
N ALA A 97 -8.71 -4.41 10.91
CA ALA A 97 -7.70 -3.83 11.77
C ALA A 97 -7.33 -4.85 12.84
N ALA A 98 -6.06 -5.25 12.87
CA ALA A 98 -5.54 -6.18 13.85
C ALA A 98 -5.02 -5.39 15.05
N LEU A 99 -5.18 -5.96 16.24
CA LEU A 99 -4.47 -5.48 17.42
C LEU A 99 -2.96 -5.60 17.14
N ASN A 100 -2.20 -4.53 17.43
CA ASN A 100 -0.75 -4.47 17.27
C ASN A 100 -0.09 -5.78 17.73
N ALA A 101 0.37 -6.59 16.78
CA ALA A 101 1.23 -7.70 17.11
C ALA A 101 2.62 -7.13 17.36
N PRO A 102 3.22 -7.33 18.55
CA PRO A 102 4.58 -6.85 18.79
C PRO A 102 5.53 -7.47 17.75
N PRO A 103 6.64 -6.78 17.41
CA PRO A 103 7.65 -7.34 16.53
C PRO A 103 8.16 -8.64 17.13
N GLY A 104 7.67 -9.75 16.60
CA GLY A 104 8.04 -11.07 17.09
C GLY A 104 9.41 -11.50 16.59
N ASP A 105 9.84 -12.68 17.03
CA ASP A 105 11.12 -13.26 16.64
C ASP A 105 11.19 -13.60 15.13
N VAL A 106 12.29 -14.21 14.69
CA VAL A 106 12.41 -14.64 13.28
C VAL A 106 11.35 -15.69 12.92
N LEU A 107 10.97 -16.55 13.87
CA LEU A 107 10.02 -17.64 13.63
C LEU A 107 8.60 -17.11 13.43
N SER A 108 8.19 -16.08 14.17
CA SER A 108 6.88 -15.43 14.01
C SER A 108 6.76 -14.65 12.70
N ARG A 109 7.87 -14.38 12.01
CA ARG A 109 7.91 -13.70 10.70
C ARG A 109 7.90 -14.67 9.51
N LEU A 110 7.93 -15.97 9.76
CA LEU A 110 7.81 -16.97 8.71
C LEU A 110 6.40 -16.94 8.11
N VAL A 111 6.32 -17.08 6.79
CA VAL A 111 5.06 -17.00 6.03
C VAL A 111 4.81 -18.31 5.29
N SER A 112 3.54 -18.60 4.99
CA SER A 112 3.21 -19.64 4.01
C SER A 112 3.64 -19.19 2.61
N LEU A 113 4.00 -20.15 1.76
CA LEU A 113 4.26 -19.91 0.33
C LEU A 113 3.06 -20.25 -0.55
N ASP A 114 1.93 -20.66 0.04
CA ASP A 114 0.72 -21.02 -0.69
C ASP A 114 -0.07 -19.80 -1.18
N GLU A 115 0.07 -18.68 -0.47
CA GLU A 115 -0.57 -17.40 -0.77
C GLU A 115 0.42 -16.23 -0.55
N PRO A 116 0.20 -15.06 -1.19
CA PRO A 116 1.03 -13.91 -0.92
C PRO A 116 0.89 -13.47 0.55
N PRO A 117 1.99 -13.02 1.18
CA PRO A 117 1.95 -12.65 2.58
C PRO A 117 1.07 -11.44 2.82
N ARG A 118 0.35 -11.44 3.94
CA ARG A 118 -0.34 -10.26 4.45
C ARG A 118 0.68 -9.17 4.78
N ARG A 119 0.36 -7.92 4.48
CA ARG A 119 1.19 -6.77 4.85
C ARG A 119 0.53 -6.02 5.99
N ASN A 120 1.12 -6.16 7.17
CA ASN A 120 0.73 -5.41 8.34
C ASN A 120 1.39 -4.03 8.27
N PRO A 121 0.66 -2.96 8.64
CA PRO A 121 1.25 -1.64 8.62
C PRO A 121 2.35 -1.53 9.67
N VAL A 122 3.37 -0.74 9.35
CA VAL A 122 4.50 -0.47 10.24
C VAL A 122 4.50 1.02 10.54
N ALA A 123 4.56 1.40 11.82
CA ALA A 123 4.65 2.80 12.20
C ALA A 123 5.88 3.44 11.52
N ALA A 124 5.75 4.68 11.03
CA ALA A 124 6.84 5.30 10.30
C ALA A 124 8.14 5.43 11.10
N LEU A 125 8.04 5.51 12.44
CA LEU A 125 9.19 5.51 13.35
C LEU A 125 9.96 4.18 13.39
N ASP A 126 9.26 3.06 13.19
CA ASP A 126 9.82 1.71 13.21
C ASP A 126 10.25 1.24 11.80
N ALA A 127 9.91 2.00 10.76
CA ALA A 127 10.24 1.68 9.39
C ALA A 127 11.73 1.93 9.10
N ALA A 128 12.41 0.97 8.47
CA ALA A 128 13.82 1.10 8.12
C ALA A 128 14.10 2.19 7.05
N ALA A 129 13.11 2.49 6.21
CA ALA A 129 13.15 3.53 5.18
C ALA A 129 11.72 3.90 4.77
N LEU A 130 11.50 5.18 4.41
CA LEU A 130 10.21 5.70 3.99
C LEU A 130 10.16 6.07 2.51
N THR A 131 11.19 6.69 1.95
CA THR A 131 11.12 7.29 0.62
C THR A 131 10.68 6.29 -0.44
N GLY A 132 9.66 6.64 -1.22
CA GLY A 132 9.06 5.83 -2.28
C GLY A 132 8.12 4.73 -1.79
N ARG A 133 8.06 4.45 -0.49
CA ARG A 133 7.13 3.47 0.10
C ARG A 133 5.70 4.02 0.07
N ARG A 134 4.75 3.09 -0.07
CA ARG A 134 3.33 3.36 0.15
C ARG A 134 3.09 3.61 1.63
N VAL A 135 2.28 4.62 1.92
CA VAL A 135 2.00 5.04 3.29
C VAL A 135 0.51 5.31 3.48
N VAL A 136 0.09 5.19 4.73
CA VAL A 136 -1.23 5.57 5.24
C VAL A 136 -1.05 6.71 6.21
N GLN A 137 -1.86 7.76 6.04
CA GLN A 137 -2.04 8.78 7.06
C GLN A 137 -3.30 8.44 7.85
N LEU A 138 -3.18 8.32 9.16
CA LEU A 138 -4.32 8.32 10.08
C LEU A 138 -4.83 9.74 10.25
N LEU A 139 -6.15 9.90 10.21
CA LEU A 139 -6.85 11.15 10.44
C LEU A 139 -7.36 11.18 11.88
N GLU A 140 -7.52 12.38 12.44
CA GLU A 140 -7.95 12.56 13.84
C GLU A 140 -9.34 11.98 14.12
N ASP A 141 -10.19 11.85 13.09
CA ASP A 141 -11.52 11.24 13.17
C ASP A 141 -11.49 9.69 13.11
N GLY A 142 -10.30 9.08 13.11
CA GLY A 142 -10.10 7.64 12.94
C GLY A 142 -10.14 7.17 11.48
N GLY A 143 -10.27 8.10 10.53
CA GLY A 143 -10.20 7.80 9.11
C GLY A 143 -8.80 7.41 8.64
N GLU A 144 -8.73 6.68 7.53
CA GLU A 144 -7.46 6.32 6.87
C GLU A 144 -7.39 7.04 5.51
N ARG A 145 -6.37 7.87 5.32
CA ARG A 145 -6.02 8.41 4.00
C ARG A 145 -4.93 7.55 3.38
N ARG A 146 -5.28 6.87 2.28
CA ARG A 146 -4.41 5.95 1.53
C ARG A 146 -4.11 6.50 0.13
N ASP A 147 -3.45 5.67 -0.68
CA ASP A 147 -2.93 6.04 -2.01
C ASP A 147 -1.95 7.23 -1.93
N LEU A 148 -1.12 7.17 -0.89
CA LEU A 148 -0.02 8.09 -0.65
C LEU A 148 1.32 7.36 -0.78
N ARG A 149 2.34 8.09 -1.21
CA ARG A 149 3.74 7.66 -1.17
C ARG A 149 4.59 8.69 -0.43
N ALA A 150 5.51 8.20 0.40
CA ALA A 150 6.47 9.07 1.08
C ALA A 150 7.51 9.61 0.08
N VAL A 151 7.75 10.91 0.14
CA VAL A 151 8.70 11.65 -0.72
C VAL A 151 10.04 11.84 -0.02
N THR A 152 10.05 11.83 1.31
CA THR A 152 11.25 12.02 2.13
C THR A 152 11.34 10.94 3.20
N GLU A 153 12.54 10.80 3.78
CA GLU A 153 12.71 10.20 5.09
C GLU A 153 12.14 11.11 6.20
N LEU A 154 12.14 10.58 7.44
CA LEU A 154 11.82 11.38 8.63
C LEU A 154 12.80 12.54 8.76
N HIS A 155 12.26 13.72 9.01
CA HIS A 155 13.01 14.94 9.28
C HIS A 155 12.28 15.77 10.33
N THR A 156 12.97 16.78 10.84
CA THR A 156 12.37 17.78 11.73
C THR A 156 11.79 18.90 10.89
N SER A 157 10.53 19.28 11.16
CA SER A 157 9.86 20.43 10.54
C SER A 157 10.44 21.76 11.05
N ASP A 158 10.03 22.87 10.44
CA ASP A 158 10.40 24.21 10.90
C ASP A 158 9.86 24.52 12.32
N GLU A 159 8.82 23.79 12.77
CA GLU A 159 8.21 23.91 14.09
C GLU A 159 8.84 22.96 15.13
N GLY A 160 9.76 22.09 14.71
CA GLY A 160 10.47 21.16 15.59
C GLY A 160 9.86 19.75 15.68
N ASP A 161 8.77 19.48 14.96
CA ASP A 161 8.09 18.19 14.96
C ASP A 161 8.79 17.18 14.04
N ILE A 162 8.72 15.88 14.39
CA ILE A 162 9.20 14.82 13.50
C ILE A 162 8.10 14.48 12.49
N CYS A 163 8.41 14.60 11.21
CA CYS A 163 7.48 14.42 10.11
C CYS A 163 8.12 13.77 8.87
N ALA A 164 7.28 13.38 7.92
CA ALA A 164 7.72 13.10 6.55
C ALA A 164 6.80 13.82 5.55
N ARG A 165 7.32 14.10 4.36
CA ARG A 165 6.52 14.60 3.26
C ARG A 165 5.95 13.44 2.47
N VAL A 166 4.65 13.52 2.16
CA VAL A 166 3.93 12.54 1.36
C VAL A 166 3.29 13.20 0.16
N THR A 167 3.00 12.44 -0.88
CA THR A 167 2.25 12.87 -2.05
C THR A 167 1.22 11.82 -2.43
N THR A 168 0.20 12.19 -3.21
CA THR A 168 -0.69 11.20 -3.84
C THR A 168 0.09 10.30 -4.78
N GLU A 169 -0.33 9.05 -4.95
CA GLU A 169 0.32 8.13 -5.89
C GLU A 169 0.29 8.62 -7.33
N LEU A 170 -0.82 9.24 -7.75
CA LEU A 170 -0.90 9.83 -9.09
C LEU A 170 0.21 10.86 -9.28
N ASP A 171 0.40 11.77 -8.33
CA ASP A 171 1.44 12.79 -8.42
C ASP A 171 2.85 12.19 -8.28
N TRP A 172 3.02 11.14 -7.47
CA TRP A 172 4.27 10.38 -7.36
C TRP A 172 4.70 9.81 -8.72
N TYR A 173 3.81 9.07 -9.39
CA TYR A 173 4.13 8.48 -10.68
C TYR A 173 4.23 9.53 -11.78
N ARG A 174 3.35 10.54 -11.76
CA ARG A 174 3.40 11.67 -12.71
C ARG A 174 4.74 12.38 -12.66
N TRP A 175 5.35 12.52 -11.48
CA TRP A 175 6.68 13.09 -11.36
C TRP A 175 7.70 12.36 -12.25
N GLY A 176 7.65 11.02 -12.27
CA GLY A 176 8.57 10.19 -13.04
C GLY A 176 8.52 10.41 -14.56
N TRP A 177 7.33 10.61 -15.15
CA TRP A 177 7.22 10.82 -16.62
C TRP A 177 7.12 12.28 -17.04
N SER A 178 6.64 13.18 -16.16
CA SER A 178 6.51 14.61 -16.48
C SER A 178 7.73 15.43 -16.10
N GLY A 179 8.59 14.91 -15.22
CA GLY A 179 9.74 15.62 -14.64
C GLY A 179 9.36 16.75 -13.66
N LYS A 180 8.07 17.01 -13.45
CA LYS A 180 7.58 18.06 -12.54
C LYS A 180 7.46 17.52 -11.12
N THR A 181 8.05 18.21 -10.15
CA THR A 181 7.97 17.83 -8.74
C THR A 181 6.52 17.79 -8.26
N PRO A 182 6.13 16.78 -7.45
CA PRO A 182 4.77 16.66 -6.96
C PRO A 182 4.47 17.71 -5.89
N ARG A 183 3.18 17.97 -5.65
CA ARG A 183 2.78 18.67 -4.42
C ARG A 183 2.88 17.72 -3.26
N THR A 184 3.45 18.19 -2.16
CA THR A 184 3.62 17.38 -0.96
C THR A 184 2.83 17.93 0.21
N LEU A 185 2.37 17.03 1.08
CA LEU A 185 1.82 17.34 2.39
C LEU A 185 2.82 16.86 3.45
N GLU A 186 3.04 17.66 4.48
CA GLU A 186 3.79 17.24 5.66
C GLU A 186 2.86 16.49 6.61
N VAL A 187 3.29 15.31 7.06
CA VAL A 187 2.51 14.46 7.97
C VAL A 187 3.35 14.15 9.21
N PRO A 188 2.84 14.45 10.42
CA PRO A 188 3.50 14.09 11.67
C PRO A 188 3.73 12.58 11.76
N VAL A 189 4.90 12.18 12.29
CA VAL A 189 5.32 10.77 12.34
C VAL A 189 4.33 9.86 13.06
N HIS A 190 3.67 10.36 14.11
CA HIS A 190 2.71 9.58 14.92
C HIS A 190 1.40 9.28 14.19
N LEU A 191 1.13 9.95 13.05
CA LEU A 191 -0.02 9.69 12.18
C LEU A 191 0.35 8.89 10.93
N LEU A 192 1.64 8.54 10.74
CA LEU A 192 2.14 7.97 9.49
C LEU A 192 2.53 6.51 9.66
N TRP A 193 2.06 5.68 8.73
CA TRP A 193 2.31 4.25 8.70
C TRP A 193 2.73 3.81 7.30
N VAL A 194 3.66 2.87 7.18
CA VAL A 194 4.01 2.19 5.93
C VAL A 194 3.05 1.03 5.70
N GLU A 195 2.58 0.87 4.46
CA GLU A 195 1.74 -0.27 4.04
C GLU A 195 2.51 -1.58 3.82
#